data_AF-A0A418Q3C2-F1
#
_entry.id   AF-A0A418Q3C2-F1
#
_cell.length_a   1.000
_cell.length_b   1.000
_cell.length_c   1.000
_cell.angle_alpha   90.00
_cell.angle_beta   90.00
_cell.angle_gamma   90.00
#
_symmetry.space_group_name_H-M   'P 1'
#
loop_
_entity.id
_entity.type
_entity.pdbx_description
1 polymer ?
#
loop_
_entity_poly.entity_id
_entity_poly.type
_entity_poly.pdbx_seq_one_letter_code
_entity_poly.pdbx_strand_id
1 'polypeptide(L)'
;MRLTHLADYAVVMMTAAARRDASARLSATDLAQETGVPLPTAQKLMQQLAAHGLLIGQRGAGGGYALARPVGEISLADIVEAIEGPIVLTQCADGANHECALDTHCRVKPHMGIVGNAVRGALGAVSLQELAR
;
A
#
# COMPACT_ATOMS: atom_id res chain seq x y z
N MET A 1 11.90 -2.25 -10.25
CA MET A 1 11.18 -2.42 -8.97
C MET A 1 10.39 -3.71 -9.06
N ARG A 2 10.44 -4.54 -8.01
CA ARG A 2 9.62 -5.75 -7.90
C ARG A 2 8.90 -5.66 -6.57
N LEU A 3 7.57 -5.70 -6.60
CA LEU A 3 6.77 -5.73 -5.39
C LEU A 3 6.93 -7.09 -4.70
N THR A 4 6.83 -7.04 -3.38
CA THR A 4 6.69 -8.22 -2.54
C THR A 4 5.32 -8.84 -2.75
N HIS A 5 5.22 -10.14 -2.53
CA HIS A 5 3.93 -10.83 -2.54
C HIS A 5 2.92 -10.22 -1.56
N LEU A 6 3.40 -9.62 -0.46
CA LEU A 6 2.52 -8.97 0.52
C LEU A 6 1.89 -7.70 -0.04
N ALA A 7 2.64 -6.87 -0.78
CA ALA A 7 2.08 -5.69 -1.41
C ALA A 7 1.09 -6.07 -2.51
N ASP A 8 1.43 -7.06 -3.34
CA ASP A 8 0.51 -7.58 -4.37
C ASP A 8 -0.81 -8.06 -3.74
N TYR A 9 -0.74 -8.82 -2.65
CA TYR A 9 -1.94 -9.26 -1.92
C TYR A 9 -2.73 -8.11 -1.30
N ALA A 10 -2.06 -7.08 -0.77
CA ALA A 10 -2.74 -5.92 -0.22
C ALA A 10 -3.50 -5.15 -1.30
N VAL A 11 -2.92 -4.99 -2.49
CA VAL A 11 -3.60 -4.38 -3.64
C VAL A 11 -4.83 -5.19 -4.02
N VAL A 12 -4.71 -6.51 -4.19
CA VAL A 12 -5.85 -7.38 -4.51
C VAL A 12 -6.96 -7.28 -3.46
N MET A 13 -6.61 -7.30 -2.17
CA MET A 13 -7.57 -7.17 -1.08
C MET A 13 -8.25 -5.81 -1.04
N MET A 14 -7.51 -4.71 -1.21
CA MET A 14 -8.07 -3.36 -1.22
C MET A 14 -8.99 -3.17 -2.43
N THR A 15 -8.62 -3.71 -3.59
CA THR A 15 -9.48 -3.69 -4.80
C THR A 15 -10.78 -4.45 -4.57
N ALA A 16 -10.75 -5.59 -3.88
CA ALA A 16 -11.95 -6.31 -3.48
C ALA A 16 -12.81 -5.51 -2.48
N ALA A 17 -12.19 -4.89 -1.48
CA ALA A 17 -12.87 -4.01 -0.55
C ALA A 17 -13.55 -2.81 -1.25
N ALA A 18 -12.93 -2.25 -2.27
CA ALA A 18 -13.44 -1.09 -3.01
C ALA A 18 -14.69 -1.37 -3.86
N ARG A 19 -14.97 -2.65 -4.18
CA ARG A 19 -16.20 -3.05 -4.86
C ARG A 19 -17.42 -3.10 -3.94
N ARG A 20 -17.22 -3.00 -2.63
CA ARG A 20 -18.28 -2.98 -1.63
C ARG A 20 -18.78 -1.57 -1.41
N ASP A 21 -19.99 -1.43 -0.88
CA ASP A 21 -20.55 -0.13 -0.51
C ASP A 21 -19.62 0.61 0.46
N ALA A 22 -19.60 1.94 0.41
CA ALA A 22 -18.73 2.76 1.25
C ALA A 22 -18.97 2.54 2.76
N SER A 23 -20.18 2.14 3.15
CA SER A 23 -20.56 1.79 4.53
C SER A 23 -20.39 0.30 4.87
N ALA A 24 -19.95 -0.52 3.92
CA ALA A 24 -19.81 -1.95 4.11
C ALA A 24 -18.70 -2.26 5.12
N ARG A 25 -18.96 -3.25 5.94
CA ARG A 25 -17.95 -3.80 6.85
C ARG A 25 -17.04 -4.72 6.07
N LEU A 26 -15.75 -4.56 6.30
CA LEU A 26 -14.69 -5.40 5.78
C LEU A 26 -14.22 -6.35 6.87
N SER A 27 -14.19 -7.64 6.56
CA SER A 27 -13.56 -8.64 7.43
C SER A 27 -12.42 -9.33 6.69
N ALA A 28 -11.37 -9.68 7.43
CA ALA A 28 -10.26 -10.42 6.86
C ALA A 28 -10.71 -11.79 6.33
N THR A 29 -11.72 -12.39 6.96
CA THR A 29 -12.32 -13.66 6.53
C THR A 29 -12.99 -13.53 5.17
N ASP A 30 -13.85 -12.53 4.98
CA ASP A 30 -14.58 -12.36 3.72
C ASP A 30 -13.62 -12.00 2.59
N LEU A 31 -12.65 -11.10 2.85
CA LEU A 31 -11.67 -10.71 1.85
C LEU A 31 -10.73 -11.87 1.49
N ALA A 32 -10.32 -12.69 2.47
CA ALA A 32 -9.51 -13.89 2.21
C ALA A 32 -10.27 -14.90 1.35
N GLN A 33 -11.56 -15.12 1.64
CA GLN A 33 -12.41 -16.01 0.84
C GLN A 33 -12.62 -15.50 -0.58
N GLU A 34 -12.86 -14.20 -0.75
CA GLU A 34 -13.11 -13.56 -2.06
C GLU A 34 -11.85 -13.53 -2.93
N THR A 35 -10.68 -13.28 -2.34
CA THR A 35 -9.43 -13.05 -3.08
C THR A 35 -8.52 -14.27 -3.17
N GLY A 36 -8.75 -15.30 -2.35
CA GLY A 36 -7.86 -16.45 -2.20
C GLY A 36 -6.58 -16.15 -1.41
N VAL A 37 -6.41 -14.95 -0.87
CA VAL A 37 -5.29 -14.61 0.02
C VAL A 37 -5.41 -15.43 1.32
N PRO A 38 -4.36 -16.12 1.79
CA PRO A 38 -4.43 -16.89 3.02
C PRO A 38 -4.88 -16.03 4.21
N LEU A 39 -5.85 -16.52 4.99
CA LEU A 39 -6.45 -15.77 6.11
C LEU A 39 -5.44 -15.14 7.07
N PRO A 40 -4.35 -15.82 7.52
CA PRO A 40 -3.35 -15.20 8.39
C PRO A 40 -2.66 -14.00 7.73
N THR A 41 -2.45 -14.06 6.42
CA THR A 41 -1.88 -12.96 5.63
C THR A 41 -2.87 -11.82 5.52
N ALA A 42 -4.14 -12.11 5.20
CA ALA A 42 -5.18 -11.09 5.15
C ALA A 42 -5.33 -10.34 6.48
N GLN A 43 -5.33 -11.05 7.61
CA GLN A 43 -5.39 -10.44 8.94
C GLN A 43 -4.21 -9.51 9.21
N LYS A 44 -2.99 -9.95 8.87
CA LYS A 44 -1.77 -9.13 8.99
C LYS A 44 -1.86 -7.87 8.12
N LEU A 45 -2.26 -8.03 6.85
CA LEU A 45 -2.40 -6.91 5.92
C LEU A 45 -3.45 -5.91 6.41
N MET A 46 -4.61 -6.35 6.91
CA MET A 46 -5.61 -5.44 7.46
C MET A 46 -5.08 -4.62 8.65
N GLN A 47 -4.28 -5.22 9.53
CA GLN A 47 -3.63 -4.48 10.62
C GLN A 47 -2.63 -3.45 10.09
N GLN A 48 -1.78 -3.81 9.12
CA GLN A 48 -0.81 -2.87 8.52
C GLN A 48 -1.52 -1.72 7.81
N LEU A 49 -2.53 -2.01 6.99
CA LEU A 49 -3.32 -1.01 6.28
C LEU A 49 -4.06 -0.07 7.25
N ALA A 50 -4.56 -0.59 8.37
CA ALA A 50 -5.19 0.23 9.40
C ALA A 50 -4.18 1.11 10.15
N ALA A 51 -2.99 0.59 10.46
CA ALA A 51 -1.92 1.36 11.10
C ALA A 51 -1.46 2.54 10.23
N HIS A 52 -1.56 2.41 8.90
CA HIS A 52 -1.25 3.47 7.93
C HIS A 52 -2.48 4.30 7.51
N GLY A 53 -3.61 4.16 8.21
CA GLY A 53 -4.79 5.00 7.99
C GLY A 53 -5.53 4.75 6.67
N LEU A 54 -5.33 3.60 6.02
CA LEU A 54 -6.12 3.20 4.85
C LEU A 54 -7.41 2.48 5.24
N LEU A 55 -7.43 1.92 6.44
CA LEU A 55 -8.58 1.28 7.06
C LEU A 55 -8.83 1.86 8.46
N ILE A 56 -10.08 1.88 8.87
CA ILE A 56 -10.49 2.25 10.22
C ILE A 56 -11.21 1.09 10.89
N GLY A 57 -10.80 0.76 12.12
CA GLY A 57 -11.45 -0.27 12.92
C GLY A 57 -12.80 0.22 13.44
N GLN A 58 -13.84 -0.61 13.29
CA GLN A 58 -15.16 -0.36 13.88
C GLN A 58 -15.32 -1.15 15.19
N ARG A 59 -15.68 -0.46 16.28
CA ARG A 59 -15.97 -1.07 17.59
C ARG A 59 -17.38 -1.69 17.61
N GLY A 60 -17.54 -2.82 18.30
CA GLY A 60 -18.84 -3.47 18.54
C GLY A 60 -18.77 -5.01 18.47
N ALA A 61 -19.87 -5.69 18.79
CA ALA A 61 -19.97 -7.15 18.92
C ALA A 61 -19.75 -7.96 17.61
N GLY A 62 -19.50 -7.29 16.50
CA GLY A 62 -19.15 -7.89 15.20
C GLY A 62 -18.06 -7.08 14.50
N GLY A 63 -16.97 -6.82 15.22
CA GLY A 63 -15.87 -5.94 14.79
C GLY A 63 -15.30 -6.27 13.41
N GLY A 64 -14.80 -5.25 12.74
CA GLY A 64 -14.25 -5.31 11.39
C GLY A 64 -13.61 -3.96 11.03
N TYR A 65 -13.35 -3.76 9.74
CA TYR A 65 -12.78 -2.53 9.21
C TYR A 65 -13.75 -1.85 8.25
N ALA A 66 -13.49 -0.58 7.95
CA ALA A 66 -14.03 0.12 6.80
C ALA A 66 -12.88 0.87 6.11
N LEU A 67 -13.07 1.25 4.84
CA LEU A 67 -12.13 2.16 4.18
C LEU A 67 -12.10 3.48 4.95
N ALA A 68 -10.89 4.00 5.19
CA ALA A 68 -10.71 5.22 5.97
C ALA A 68 -11.14 6.50 5.22
N ARG A 69 -11.17 6.42 3.89
CA ARG A 69 -11.48 7.52 2.97
C ARG A 69 -12.06 6.98 1.65
N PRO A 70 -12.68 7.82 0.80
CA PRO A 70 -13.24 7.38 -0.47
C PRO A 70 -12.21 6.66 -1.36
N VAL A 71 -12.67 5.68 -2.15
CA VAL A 71 -11.80 4.89 -3.04
C VAL A 71 -11.05 5.73 -4.09
N GLY A 72 -11.57 6.90 -4.46
CA GLY A 72 -10.86 7.84 -5.35
C GLY A 72 -9.69 8.56 -4.69
N GLU A 73 -9.62 8.57 -3.35
CA GLU A 73 -8.56 9.25 -2.58
C GLU A 73 -7.46 8.28 -2.10
N ILE A 74 -7.65 6.98 -2.28
CA ILE A 74 -6.64 5.97 -1.96
C ILE A 74 -5.90 5.63 -3.24
N SER A 75 -4.59 5.89 -3.30
CA SER A 75 -3.77 5.54 -4.45
C SER A 75 -3.10 4.16 -4.30
N LEU A 76 -2.67 3.59 -5.42
CA LEU A 76 -1.83 2.40 -5.42
C LEU A 76 -0.51 2.64 -4.67
N ALA A 77 0.07 3.84 -4.78
CA ALA A 77 1.25 4.22 -3.99
C ALA A 77 0.98 4.13 -2.48
N ASP A 78 -0.16 4.59 -2.00
CA ASP A 78 -0.50 4.52 -0.58
C ASP A 78 -0.55 3.08 -0.07
N ILE A 79 -1.13 2.17 -0.86
CA ILE A 79 -1.24 0.74 -0.51
C ILE A 79 0.14 0.10 -0.46
N VAL A 80 0.98 0.37 -1.46
CA VAL A 80 2.36 -0.16 -1.51
C VAL A 80 3.18 0.39 -0.35
N GLU A 81 3.11 1.70 -0.08
CA GLU A 81 3.85 2.36 1.00
C GLU A 81 3.43 1.86 2.39
N ALA A 82 2.15 1.52 2.58
CA ALA A 82 1.65 0.94 3.82
C ALA A 82 2.21 -0.46 4.14
N ILE A 83 2.68 -1.20 3.13
CA ILE A 83 3.16 -2.58 3.29
C ILE A 83 4.68 -2.68 3.20
N GLU A 84 5.29 -1.98 2.24
CA GLU A 84 6.74 -2.06 1.97
C GLU A 84 7.53 -0.90 2.58
N GLY A 85 6.86 0.18 2.97
CA GLY A 85 7.51 1.44 3.32
C GLY A 85 7.72 2.34 2.09
N PRO A 86 8.51 3.42 2.24
CA PRO A 86 8.68 4.44 1.20
C PRO A 86 9.09 3.87 -0.17
N ILE A 87 8.44 4.34 -1.24
CA ILE A 87 8.82 3.93 -2.61
C ILE A 87 10.11 4.62 -3.01
N VAL A 88 11.23 3.94 -2.78
CA VAL A 88 12.57 4.40 -3.14
C VAL A 88 13.30 3.34 -3.95
N LEU A 89 13.86 3.72 -5.10
CA LEU A 89 14.55 2.78 -5.99
C LEU A 89 15.97 2.42 -5.54
N THR A 90 16.61 3.30 -4.78
CA THR A 90 17.99 3.13 -4.33
C THR A 90 18.14 3.67 -2.91
N GLN A 91 18.91 2.98 -2.07
CA GLN A 91 19.17 3.41 -0.69
C GLN A 91 19.71 4.85 -0.60
N CYS A 92 20.51 5.28 -1.57
CA CYS A 92 21.05 6.64 -1.62
C CYS A 92 19.99 7.73 -1.93
N ALA A 93 18.79 7.36 -2.39
CA ALA A 93 17.73 8.31 -2.72
C ALA A 93 16.75 8.56 -1.55
N ASP A 94 16.80 7.76 -0.48
CA ASP A 94 15.86 7.83 0.65
C ASP A 94 16.21 8.94 1.66
N GLY A 95 17.32 9.66 1.47
CA GLY A 95 17.81 10.64 2.46
C GLY A 95 18.23 10.04 3.80
N ALA A 96 17.96 8.75 4.04
CA ALA A 96 18.47 7.98 5.15
C ALA A 96 20.00 7.92 5.09
N ASN A 97 20.64 7.99 6.26
CA ASN A 97 22.07 7.75 6.40
C ASN A 97 22.35 6.30 5.99
N HIS A 98 22.82 6.12 4.75
CA HIS A 98 23.42 4.87 4.30
C HIS A 98 24.94 5.00 4.24
N GLU A 99 25.64 3.94 4.61
CA GLU A 99 27.09 3.87 4.45
C GLU A 99 27.42 3.49 3.02
N CYS A 100 27.64 4.50 2.17
CA CYS A 100 28.16 4.31 0.83
C CYS A 100 29.47 5.05 0.65
N ALA A 101 30.53 4.29 0.36
CA ALA A 101 31.87 4.83 0.13
C ALA A 101 31.94 5.84 -1.02
N LEU A 102 30.93 5.86 -1.90
CA LEU A 102 30.86 6.74 -3.07
C LEU A 102 29.97 7.97 -2.86
N ASP A 103 29.27 8.10 -1.73
CA ASP A 103 28.18 9.07 -1.55
C ASP A 103 28.59 10.52 -1.88
N THR A 104 29.71 10.98 -1.33
CA THR A 104 30.22 12.36 -1.47
C THR A 104 30.47 12.79 -2.92
N HIS A 105 30.79 11.85 -3.81
CA HIS A 105 31.16 12.15 -5.20
C HIS A 105 30.25 11.46 -6.23
N CYS A 106 29.18 10.81 -5.77
CA CYS A 106 28.28 10.05 -6.62
C CYS A 106 27.39 10.99 -7.45
N ARG A 107 27.76 11.18 -8.72
CA ARG A 107 26.96 11.96 -9.67
C ARG A 107 25.65 11.28 -10.08
N VAL A 108 25.49 9.99 -9.78
CA VAL A 108 24.28 9.21 -10.14
C VAL A 108 23.15 9.40 -9.11
N LYS A 109 23.49 9.67 -7.85
CA LYS A 109 22.53 9.78 -6.72
C LYS A 109 21.37 10.75 -7.00
N PRO A 110 21.59 12.00 -7.48
CA PRO A 110 20.48 12.92 -7.77
C PRO A 110 19.52 12.40 -8.85
N HIS A 111 20.06 11.70 -9.86
CA HIS A 111 19.24 11.13 -10.94
C HIS A 111 18.35 9.99 -10.44
N MET A 112 18.83 9.18 -9.49
CA MET A 112 18.02 8.10 -8.91
C MET A 112 16.83 8.63 -8.11
N GLY A 113 16.97 9.77 -7.44
CA GLY A 113 15.84 10.46 -6.79
C GLY A 113 14.75 10.88 -7.77
N ILE A 114 15.14 11.42 -8.94
CA ILE A 114 14.20 11.79 -10.01
C ILE A 114 13.44 10.56 -10.51
N VAL A 115 14.14 9.45 -10.78
CA VAL A 115 13.50 8.22 -11.25
C VAL A 115 12.58 7.63 -10.17
N GLY A 116 12.99 7.65 -8.90
CA GLY A 116 12.15 7.21 -7.78
C GLY A 116 10.85 8.02 -7.68
N ASN A 117 10.95 9.34 -7.77
CA ASN A 117 9.79 10.23 -7.76
C ASN A 117 8.86 9.98 -8.95
N ALA A 118 9.40 9.69 -10.14
CA ALA A 118 8.60 9.36 -11.31
C ALA A 118 7.83 8.04 -11.12
N VAL A 119 8.47 7.01 -10.57
CA VAL A 119 7.81 5.72 -10.26
C VAL A 119 6.73 5.91 -9.19
N ARG A 120 7.04 6.61 -8.09
CA ARG A 120 6.05 6.92 -7.05
C ARG A 120 4.88 7.73 -7.61
N GLY A 121 5.15 8.72 -8.45
CA GLY A 121 4.12 9.53 -9.12
C GLY A 121 3.21 8.70 -10.02
N ALA A 122 3.78 7.76 -10.79
CA ALA A 122 2.99 6.85 -11.63
C ALA A 122 2.08 5.94 -10.80
N LEU A 123 2.56 5.40 -9.68
CA LEU A 123 1.74 4.61 -8.75
C LEU A 123 0.69 5.48 -8.04
N GLY A 124 1.04 6.72 -7.70
CA GLY A 124 0.13 7.68 -7.04
C GLY A 124 -1.00 8.16 -7.95
N ALA A 125 -0.81 8.12 -9.27
CA ALA A 125 -1.82 8.49 -10.25
C ALA A 125 -2.92 7.43 -10.43
N VAL A 126 -2.70 6.20 -9.96
CA VAL A 126 -3.68 5.11 -10.04
C VAL A 126 -4.45 5.05 -8.74
N SER A 127 -5.74 5.38 -8.79
CA SER A 127 -6.63 5.31 -7.64
C SER A 127 -7.20 3.90 -7.42
N LEU A 128 -7.61 3.62 -6.19
CA LEU A 128 -8.31 2.40 -5.84
C LEU A 128 -9.66 2.28 -6.57
N GLN A 129 -10.28 3.42 -6.87
CA GLN A 129 -11.46 3.48 -7.74
C GLN A 129 -11.18 2.93 -9.14
N GLU A 130 -10.04 3.28 -9.74
CA GLU A 130 -9.67 2.79 -11.08
C GLU A 130 -9.32 1.31 -11.07
N LEU A 131 -8.67 0.83 -10.00
CA LEU A 131 -8.35 -0.58 -9.83
C LEU A 131 -9.59 -1.47 -9.68
N ALA A 132 -10.70 -0.92 -9.16
CA ALA A 132 -11.94 -1.65 -8.90
C ALA A 132 -12.92 -1.65 -10.08
N ARG A 133 -12.56 -1.01 -11.21
CA ARG A 133 -13.38 -1.00 -12.44
C ARG A 133 -13.38 -2.34 -13.17
#